data_AF-A0A3M1SQZ1-F1
#
_entry.id   AF-A0A3M1SQZ1-F1
#
_cell.length_a   1.000
_cell.length_b   1.000
_cell.length_c   1.000
_cell.angle_alpha   90.00
_cell.angle_beta   90.00
_cell.angle_gamma   90.00
#
_symmetry.space_group_name_H-M   'P 1'
#
loop_
_entity.id
_entity.type
_entity.pdbx_description
1 polymer ?
#
loop_
_entity_poly.entity_id
_entity_poly.type
_entity_poly.pdbx_seq_one_letter_code
_entity_poly.pdbx_strand_id
1 'polypeptide(L)'
;MAYICQLSETHSIYLENLGEQTVITTTNSSPGQQQQSSSSFTTGNWTKPPQVFPASGGVAIAISGSRGDCTIQVRGNSIAVTSDRVSVANAQQLHVQQVANVPTSTMPPMEP
;
A
#
# COMPACT_ATOMS: atom_id res chain seq x y z
N MET A 1 7.38 -4.61 -8.72
CA MET A 1 6.00 -5.15 -8.89
C MET A 1 5.05 -4.12 -8.29
N ALA A 2 3.89 -3.85 -8.90
CA ALA A 2 2.95 -2.86 -8.37
C ALA A 2 1.52 -3.40 -8.31
N TYR A 3 0.77 -2.98 -7.30
CA TYR A 3 -0.62 -3.37 -7.06
C TYR A 3 -1.43 -2.17 -6.57
N ILE A 4 -2.73 -2.21 -6.81
CA ILE A 4 -3.71 -1.28 -6.27
C ILE A 4 -4.78 -2.05 -5.49
N CYS A 5 -5.15 -1.50 -4.33
CA CYS A 5 -6.33 -1.91 -3.59
C CYS A 5 -7.25 -0.70 -3.47
N GLN A 6 -8.46 -0.82 -4.02
CA GLN A 6 -9.45 0.24 -3.95
C GLN A 6 -10.31 0.06 -2.70
N LEU A 7 -10.29 1.04 -1.80
CA LEU A 7 -11.06 1.03 -0.56
C LEU A 7 -12.44 1.67 -0.73
N SER A 8 -12.53 2.67 -1.61
CA SER A 8 -13.77 3.32 -2.04
C SER A 8 -13.56 3.99 -3.42
N GLU A 9 -14.59 4.63 -3.96
CA GLU A 9 -14.48 5.38 -5.23
C GLU A 9 -13.41 6.48 -5.19
N THR A 10 -13.17 7.05 -4.01
CA THR A 10 -12.25 8.15 -3.79
C THR A 10 -10.95 7.77 -3.10
N HIS A 11 -10.90 6.60 -2.47
CA HIS A 11 -9.74 6.16 -1.66
C HIS A 11 -9.12 4.90 -2.23
N SER A 12 -7.84 4.99 -2.59
CA SER A 12 -7.03 3.88 -3.07
C SER A 12 -5.70 3.77 -2.32
N ILE A 13 -5.18 2.54 -2.28
CA ILE A 13 -3.84 2.23 -1.77
C ILE A 13 -3.06 1.57 -2.90
N TYR A 14 -1.94 2.18 -3.26
CA TYR A 14 -0.95 1.63 -4.15
C TYR A 14 0.16 0.97 -3.34
N LEU A 15 0.54 -0.23 -3.76
CA LEU A 15 1.60 -1.03 -3.17
C LEU A 15 2.63 -1.27 -4.26
N GLU A 16 3.86 -0.82 -4.05
CA GLU A 16 4.94 -0.98 -5.01
C GLU A 16 6.15 -1.61 -4.35
N ASN A 17 6.73 -2.60 -5.02
CA ASN A 17 8.04 -3.15 -4.66
C ASN A 17 9.09 -2.66 -5.64
N LEU A 18 9.93 -1.76 -5.15
CA LEU A 18 11.08 -1.15 -5.82
C LEU A 18 12.37 -1.76 -5.26
N GLY A 19 12.79 -2.90 -5.83
CA GLY A 19 13.93 -3.66 -5.32
C GLY A 19 13.64 -4.20 -3.91
N GLU A 20 14.40 -3.74 -2.92
CA GLU A 20 14.20 -4.14 -1.52
C GLU A 20 13.19 -3.28 -0.75
N GLN A 21 12.70 -2.19 -1.36
CA GLN A 21 11.75 -1.29 -0.73
C GLN A 21 10.31 -1.66 -1.12
N THR A 22 9.43 -1.65 -0.13
CA THR A 22 7.99 -1.57 -0.31
C THR A 22 7.58 -0.12 -0.12
N VAL A 23 7.01 0.48 -1.16
CA VAL A 23 6.41 1.82 -1.14
C VAL A 23 4.90 1.65 -1.08
N ILE A 24 4.28 2.30 -0.11
CA ILE A 24 2.83 2.35 0.06
C ILE A 24 2.40 3.78 -0.18
N THR A 25 1.52 3.99 -1.15
CA THR A 25 0.94 5.29 -1.44
C THR A 25 -0.56 5.23 -1.22
N THR A 26 -1.05 6.03 -0.29
CA THR A 26 -2.48 6.26 -0.06
C THR A 26 -2.91 7.49 -0.83
N THR A 27 -4.04 7.39 -1.52
CA THR A 27 -4.64 8.49 -2.27
C THR A 27 -6.08 8.63 -1.86
N ASN A 28 -6.47 9.83 -1.45
CA ASN A 28 -7.85 10.17 -1.15
C ASN A 28 -8.25 11.40 -1.96
N SER A 29 -9.21 11.22 -2.86
CA SER A 29 -9.69 12.24 -3.78
C SER A 29 -11.04 12.77 -3.32
N SER A 30 -11.30 14.06 -3.49
CA SER A 30 -12.60 14.69 -3.25
C SER A 30 -12.76 15.78 -4.29
N PRO A 31 -14.00 16.22 -4.62
CA PRO A 31 -14.18 17.32 -5.56
C PRO A 31 -13.32 18.53 -5.17
N GLY A 32 -12.34 18.87 -6.01
CA GLY A 32 -11.40 19.98 -5.78
C GLY A 32 -10.21 19.70 -4.84
N GLN A 33 -10.03 18.48 -4.31
CA GLN A 33 -8.88 18.12 -3.46
C GLN A 33 -8.38 16.70 -3.74
N GLN A 34 -7.08 16.53 -3.93
CA GLN A 34 -6.42 15.23 -3.96
C GLN A 34 -5.35 15.21 -2.88
N GLN A 35 -5.52 14.34 -1.89
CA GLN A 35 -4.53 14.10 -0.85
C GLN A 35 -3.79 12.81 -1.17
N GLN A 36 -2.46 12.86 -1.11
CA GLN A 36 -1.61 11.70 -1.30
C GLN A 36 -0.60 11.64 -0.15
N SER A 37 -0.38 10.46 0.40
CA SER A 37 0.68 10.20 1.37
C SER A 37 1.41 8.92 0.99
N SER A 38 2.74 8.96 1.02
CA SER A 38 3.59 7.82 0.67
C SER A 38 4.54 7.48 1.81
N SER A 39 4.80 6.20 2.02
CA SER A 39 5.79 5.71 2.97
C SER A 39 6.53 4.51 2.40
N SER A 40 7.83 4.41 2.70
CA SER A 40 8.68 3.32 2.24
C SER A 40 9.23 2.51 3.40
N PHE A 41 9.32 1.19 3.20
CA PHE A 41 9.81 0.24 4.19
C PHE A 41 10.71 -0.80 3.53
N THR A 42 11.78 -1.15 4.22
CA THR A 42 12.68 -2.20 3.72
C THR A 42 12.14 -3.58 4.07
N THR A 43 11.43 -4.20 3.13
CA THR A 43 10.83 -5.54 3.27
C THR A 43 11.60 -6.60 2.48
N GLY A 44 12.53 -6.18 1.63
CA GLY A 44 13.13 -7.04 0.61
C GLY A 44 12.20 -7.22 -0.59
N ASN A 45 12.70 -7.92 -1.61
CA ASN A 45 11.95 -8.27 -2.80
C ASN A 45 10.74 -9.12 -2.44
N TRP A 46 9.58 -8.81 -3.01
CA TRP A 46 8.39 -9.62 -2.80
C TRP A 46 8.54 -11.00 -3.41
N THR A 47 8.19 -12.01 -2.62
CA THR A 47 8.16 -13.42 -3.03
C THR A 47 6.74 -13.88 -3.38
N LYS A 48 5.71 -13.11 -2.96
CA LYS A 48 4.29 -13.33 -3.24
C LYS A 48 3.58 -11.99 -3.45
N PRO A 49 2.43 -11.97 -4.15
CA PRO A 49 1.58 -10.79 -4.19
C PRO A 49 1.18 -10.34 -2.78
N PRO A 50 1.07 -9.02 -2.53
CA PRO A 50 0.61 -8.51 -1.25
C PRO A 50 -0.86 -8.88 -1.02
N GLN A 51 -1.22 -9.15 0.22
CA GLN A 51 -2.61 -9.40 0.62
C GLN A 51 -3.11 -8.27 1.49
N VAL A 52 -4.31 -7.76 1.21
CA VAL A 52 -4.90 -6.65 1.95
C VAL A 52 -6.16 -7.13 2.65
N PHE A 53 -6.28 -6.82 3.94
CA PHE A 53 -7.39 -7.23 4.78
C PHE A 53 -8.01 -5.99 5.45
N PRO A 54 -9.34 -5.94 5.60
CA PRO A 54 -9.98 -4.89 6.38
C PRO A 54 -9.54 -5.01 7.85
N ALA A 55 -9.29 -3.86 8.48
CA ALA A 55 -8.94 -3.76 9.90
C ALA A 55 -9.76 -2.64 10.55
N SER A 56 -9.86 -2.63 11.88
CA SER A 56 -10.57 -1.57 12.61
C SER A 56 -9.95 -0.19 12.31
N GLY A 57 -10.67 0.63 11.55
CA GLY A 57 -10.24 1.98 11.16
C GLY A 57 -9.26 2.06 9.99
N GLY A 58 -9.13 1.00 9.18
CA GLY A 58 -8.22 1.00 8.03
C GLY A 58 -8.03 -0.36 7.40
N VAL A 59 -6.80 -0.65 6.95
CA VAL A 59 -6.43 -1.96 6.39
C VAL A 59 -5.11 -2.48 6.96
N ALA A 60 -4.99 -3.80 6.96
CA ALA A 60 -3.75 -4.52 7.20
C ALA A 60 -3.23 -5.09 5.88
N ILE A 61 -1.96 -4.83 5.57
CA ILE A 61 -1.29 -5.29 4.35
C ILE A 61 -0.24 -6.32 4.78
N ALA A 62 -0.43 -7.57 4.37
CA ALA A 62 0.56 -8.62 4.56
C ALA A 62 1.53 -8.64 3.37
N ILE A 63 2.83 -8.49 3.67
CA ILE A 63 3.92 -8.53 2.71
C ILE A 63 4.79 -9.74 3.00
N SER A 64 4.96 -10.61 1.99
CA SER A 64 5.96 -11.68 2.02
C SER A 64 7.19 -11.29 1.22
N GLY A 65 8.20 -10.76 1.91
CA GLY A 65 9.45 -10.31 1.30
C GLY A 65 10.63 -11.24 1.57
N SER A 66 11.74 -11.05 0.85
CA SER A 66 12.99 -11.81 1.06
C SER A 66 13.61 -11.60 2.43
N ARG A 67 13.25 -10.54 3.16
CA ARG A 67 13.68 -10.27 4.54
C ARG A 67 12.75 -10.90 5.59
N GLY A 68 11.69 -11.59 5.15
CA GLY A 68 10.68 -12.19 6.01
C GLY A 68 9.29 -11.59 5.76
N ASP A 69 8.30 -12.18 6.43
CA ASP A 69 6.93 -11.69 6.40
C ASP A 69 6.76 -10.52 7.37
N CYS A 70 6.00 -9.50 6.95
CA CYS A 70 5.63 -8.39 7.81
C CYS A 70 4.20 -7.91 7.51
N THR A 71 3.61 -7.21 8.48
CA THR A 71 2.31 -6.59 8.31
C THR A 71 2.47 -5.07 8.38
N ILE A 72 1.81 -4.36 7.47
CA ILE A 72 1.76 -2.90 7.46
C ILE A 72 0.32 -2.46 7.70
N GLN A 73 0.11 -1.63 8.71
CA GLN A 73 -1.18 -1.07 9.08
C GLN A 73 -1.32 0.31 8.47
N VAL A 74 -2.42 0.54 7.74
CA VAL A 74 -2.77 1.84 7.16
C VAL A 74 -4.09 2.29 7.77
N ARG A 75 -4.11 3.43 8.47
CA ARG A 75 -5.30 4.02 9.09
C ARG A 75 -5.41 5.50 8.72
N GLY A 76 -6.35 5.83 7.84
CA GLY A 76 -6.37 7.14 7.18
C GLY A 76 -5.04 7.37 6.45
N ASN A 77 -4.32 8.43 6.79
CA ASN A 77 -3.00 8.74 6.23
C ASN A 77 -1.82 8.23 7.08
N SER A 78 -2.09 7.58 8.22
CA SER A 78 -1.06 7.03 9.10
C SER A 78 -0.68 5.62 8.64
N ILE A 79 0.63 5.38 8.50
CA ILE A 79 1.19 4.10 8.07
C ILE A 79 2.19 3.62 9.13
N ALA A 80 2.00 2.39 9.61
CA ALA A 80 2.87 1.78 10.62
C ALA A 80 3.21 0.34 10.25
N VAL A 81 4.46 -0.06 10.44
CA VAL A 81 4.90 -1.45 10.24
C VAL A 81 4.91 -2.18 11.56
N THR A 82 4.35 -3.38 11.55
CA THR A 82 4.36 -4.29 12.68
C THR A 82 4.92 -5.63 12.23
N SER A 83 5.87 -6.17 13.00
CA SER A 83 6.38 -7.53 12.80
C SER A 83 5.37 -8.61 13.21
N ASP A 84 4.25 -8.20 13.81
CA ASP A 84 3.17 -9.10 14.19
C ASP A 84 2.47 -9.66 12.96
N ARG A 85 2.27 -10.98 12.94
CA ARG A 85 1.48 -11.64 11.91
C ARG A 85 0.02 -11.49 12.27
N VAL A 86 -0.71 -10.69 11.49
CA VAL A 86 -2.17 -10.59 11.69
C VAL A 86 -2.76 -11.98 11.47
N SER A 87 -3.45 -12.48 12.49
CA SER A 87 -4.25 -13.70 12.39
C SER A 87 -5.47 -13.41 11.51
N VAL A 88 -5.30 -13.55 10.20
CA VAL A 88 -6.32 -13.29 9.17
C VAL A 88 -7.27 -14.47 8.94
N ALA A 89 -7.33 -15.43 9.88
CA ALA A 89 -7.97 -16.73 9.69
C ALA A 89 -9.45 -16.68 9.23
N ASN A 90 -10.14 -15.55 9.45
CA ASN A 90 -11.52 -15.33 9.00
C ASN A 90 -11.75 -13.95 8.33
N ALA A 91 -10.69 -13.23 7.95
CA ALA A 91 -10.83 -11.92 7.33
C ALA A 91 -11.01 -12.06 5.82
N GLN A 92 -12.09 -11.49 5.27
CA GLN A 92 -12.31 -11.47 3.83
C GLN A 92 -11.27 -10.54 3.18
N GLN A 93 -10.37 -11.11 2.38
CA GLN A 93 -9.34 -10.35 1.69
C GLN A 93 -9.99 -9.34 0.72
N LEU A 94 -9.53 -8.09 0.75
CA LEU A 94 -9.93 -7.08 -0.22
C LEU A 94 -9.36 -7.43 -1.59
N HIS A 95 -10.06 -7.02 -2.64
CA HIS A 95 -9.56 -7.21 -4.00
C HIS A 95 -8.30 -6.36 -4.22
N VAL A 96 -7.23 -7.00 -4.65
CA VAL A 96 -5.95 -6.38 -4.99
C VAL A 96 -5.69 -6.67 -6.46
N GLN A 97 -5.51 -5.63 -7.25
CA GLN A 97 -5.26 -5.76 -8.68
C GLN A 97 -3.81 -5.40 -8.97
N GLN A 98 -3.12 -6.23 -9.75
CA GLN A 98 -1.78 -5.91 -10.23
C GLN A 98 -1.86 -4.82 -11.29
N VAL A 99 -0.99 -3.81 -11.18
CA VAL A 99 -0.89 -2.71 -12.14
C VAL A 99 0.53 -2.63 -12.69
N ALA A 100 0.67 -2.10 -13.90
CA ALA A 100 1.98 -1.93 -14.53
C ALA A 100 2.81 -0.86 -13.79
N ASN A 101 2.16 0.22 -13.37
CA ASN A 101 2.78 1.37 -12.70
C ASN A 101 1.82 1.98 -11.67
N VAL A 102 2.37 2.51 -10.58
CA VAL A 102 1.65 3.43 -9.71
C VAL A 102 1.61 4.80 -10.38
N PRO A 103 0.51 5.58 -10.26
CA PRO A 103 0.49 6.94 -10.75
C PRO A 103 1.56 7.74 -10.00
N THR A 104 2.65 8.03 -10.68
CA THR A 104 3.68 8.93 -10.19
C THR A 104 3.11 10.34 -10.27
N SER A 105 3.06 11.07 -9.16
CA SER A 105 2.92 12.53 -9.18
C SER A 105 4.24 13.11 -9.72
N THR A 106 4.60 12.82 -10.97
CA THR A 106 5.67 13.53 -11.65
C THR A 106 5.08 14.84 -12.13
N MET A 107 5.02 15.83 -11.24
CA MET A 107 5.10 17.20 -11.73
C MET A 107 6.47 17.29 -12.44
N PRO A 108 6.53 17.68 -13.73
CA PRO A 108 7.81 18.00 -14.33
C PRO A 108 8.49 19.09 -13.48
N PRO A 109 9.83 19.09 -13.36
CA PRO A 109 10.53 20.20 -12.72
C PRO A 109 10.09 21.49 -13.41
N MET A 110 9.63 22.49 -12.65
CA MET A 110 9.59 23.84 -13.21
C MET A 110 11.05 24.22 -13.49
N GLU A 111 11.41 24.31 -14.76
CA GLU A 111 12.65 24.99 -15.14
C GLU A 111 12.56 26.45 -14.62
N PRO A 112 13.64 26.95 -14.00
CA PRO A 112 13.69 28.30 -13.42
C PRO A 112 13.59 29.42 -14.45
#